data_AF-B6AB63-F1
#
_entry.id   AF-B6AB63-F1
#
_cell.length_a   1.000
_cell.length_b   1.000
_cell.length_c   1.000
_cell.angle_alpha   90.00
_cell.angle_beta   90.00
_cell.angle_gamma   90.00
#
_symmetry.space_group_name_H-M   'P 1'
#
loop_
_entity.id
_entity.type
_entity.pdbx_description
1 polymer ?
#
loop_
_entity_poly.entity_id
_entity_poly.type
_entity_poly.pdbx_seq_one_letter_code
_entity_poly.pdbx_strand_id
1 'polypeptide(L)'
;MKKLNMFINSGGPIIEGEKLLGQVSLLLTSNLRRSLQTSIAIAGATKNCKIYCLESLREIGFGTSDIPSMTKADIMREFPDIDVSLLSEQESKILLPESIDSVDNRIQQFFNFLKTVERNNKVLLISHLYFLKKLFKEWPWWYISNLGIIMAVIDLDKEKVIQLKRI
;
A
#
# COMPACT_ATOMS: atom_id res chain seq x y z
N MET A 1 -11.74 -15.35 9.72
CA MET A 1 -10.76 -15.80 10.74
C MET A 1 -9.66 -16.70 10.18
N LYS A 2 -9.93 -17.90 9.63
CA LYS A 2 -8.86 -18.84 9.19
C LYS A 2 -7.83 -18.30 8.18
N LYS A 3 -8.21 -17.42 7.23
CA LYS A 3 -7.28 -16.84 6.24
C LYS A 3 -6.38 -15.74 6.80
N LEU A 4 -6.84 -14.99 7.80
CA LEU A 4 -6.07 -13.93 8.45
C LEU A 4 -4.88 -14.53 9.22
N ASN A 5 -5.12 -15.65 9.92
CA ASN A 5 -4.10 -16.39 10.64
C ASN A 5 -2.94 -16.86 9.74
N MET A 6 -3.18 -17.12 8.45
CA MET A 6 -2.10 -17.51 7.52
C MET A 6 -1.22 -16.34 7.07
N PHE A 7 -1.75 -15.12 6.97
CA PHE A 7 -0.96 -13.92 6.64
C PHE A 7 -0.09 -13.45 7.81
N ILE A 8 -0.54 -13.71 9.04
CA ILE A 8 0.10 -13.22 10.27
C ILE A 8 1.14 -14.21 10.81
N ASN A 9 1.03 -15.52 10.50
CA ASN A 9 1.93 -16.55 11.04
C ASN A 9 3.37 -16.53 10.52
N SER A 10 3.72 -15.67 9.54
CA SER A 10 5.06 -15.56 8.97
C SER A 10 5.80 -14.26 9.31
N GLY A 11 5.21 -13.37 10.13
CA GLY A 11 5.80 -12.09 10.52
C GLY A 11 5.48 -11.74 11.96
N GLY A 12 6.44 -12.01 12.86
CA GLY A 12 6.42 -11.49 14.23
C GLY A 12 5.32 -12.06 15.15
N PRO A 13 5.37 -11.75 16.47
CA PRO A 13 4.32 -12.14 17.39
C PRO A 13 2.99 -11.44 17.04
N ILE A 14 1.97 -12.25 16.70
CA ILE A 14 0.59 -11.91 16.28
C ILE A 14 -0.02 -10.71 17.04
N ILE A 15 0.27 -10.59 18.34
CA ILE A 15 -0.29 -9.58 19.26
C ILE A 15 0.25 -8.17 18.97
N GLU A 16 1.52 -8.03 18.55
CA GLU A 16 2.09 -6.71 18.25
C GLU A 16 1.53 -6.14 16.95
N GLY A 17 1.32 -6.99 15.95
CA GLY A 17 0.71 -6.62 14.68
C GLY A 17 -0.73 -6.11 14.85
N GLU A 18 -1.59 -6.84 15.56
CA GLU A 18 -2.97 -6.41 15.81
C GLU A 18 -3.05 -5.09 16.60
N LYS A 19 -2.23 -4.93 17.64
CA LYS A 19 -2.17 -3.69 18.42
C LYS A 19 -1.70 -2.51 17.58
N LEU A 20 -0.77 -2.72 16.65
CA LEU A 20 -0.31 -1.68 15.74
C LEU A 20 -1.40 -1.29 14.73
N LEU A 21 -2.04 -2.30 14.12
CA LEU A 21 -3.11 -2.11 13.13
C LEU A 21 -4.31 -1.37 13.75
N GLY A 22 -4.62 -1.63 15.03
CA GLY A 22 -5.67 -0.91 15.75
C GLY A 22 -5.41 0.59 15.96
N GLN A 23 -4.18 1.07 15.73
CA GLN A 23 -3.82 2.49 15.84
C GLN A 23 -3.77 3.19 14.47
N VAL A 24 -4.02 2.47 13.38
CA VAL A 24 -4.02 3.01 12.02
C VAL A 24 -5.33 3.74 11.77
N SER A 25 -5.24 5.02 11.40
CA SER A 25 -6.40 5.84 11.02
C SER A 25 -6.61 5.86 9.50
N LEU A 26 -5.57 5.57 8.72
CA LEU A 26 -5.58 5.66 7.26
C LEU A 26 -4.89 4.45 6.61
N LEU A 27 -5.57 3.79 5.67
CA LEU A 27 -5.02 2.69 4.87
C LEU A 27 -4.97 3.14 3.42
N LEU A 28 -3.80 3.00 2.81
CA LEU A 28 -3.58 3.32 1.40
C LEU A 28 -3.28 2.04 0.64
N THR A 29 -3.97 1.83 -0.47
CA THR A 29 -3.86 0.63 -1.31
C THR A 29 -3.87 0.99 -2.78
N SER A 30 -3.37 0.10 -3.64
CA SER A 30 -3.49 0.29 -5.09
C SER A 30 -4.80 -0.30 -5.62
N ASN A 31 -5.23 0.12 -6.82
CA ASN A 31 -6.41 -0.44 -7.51
C ASN A 31 -6.14 -1.82 -8.16
N LEU A 32 -5.16 -2.58 -7.65
CA LEU A 32 -4.86 -3.92 -8.12
C LEU A 32 -5.56 -4.91 -7.20
N ARG A 33 -6.32 -5.85 -7.78
CA ARG A 33 -7.19 -6.79 -7.04
C ARG A 33 -6.51 -7.43 -5.82
N ARG A 34 -5.25 -7.86 -5.97
CA ARG A 34 -4.47 -8.46 -4.86
C ARG A 34 -4.22 -7.52 -3.68
N SER A 35 -4.02 -6.23 -3.94
CA SER A 35 -3.84 -5.20 -2.90
C SER A 35 -5.17 -4.93 -2.20
N LEU A 36 -6.25 -4.77 -2.97
CA LEU A 36 -7.61 -4.56 -2.46
C LEU A 36 -8.08 -5.74 -1.58
N GLN A 37 -7.84 -6.98 -2.01
CA GLN A 37 -8.13 -8.18 -1.22
C GLN A 37 -7.34 -8.22 0.09
N THR A 38 -6.08 -7.78 0.08
CA THR A 38 -5.27 -7.71 1.30
C THR A 38 -5.82 -6.63 2.25
N SER A 39 -6.22 -5.46 1.72
CA SER A 39 -6.88 -4.40 2.49
C SER A 39 -8.11 -4.91 3.23
N ILE A 40 -9.01 -5.62 2.54
CA ILE A 40 -10.22 -6.16 3.17
C ILE A 40 -9.90 -7.27 4.17
N ALA A 41 -8.92 -8.14 3.86
CA ALA A 41 -8.55 -9.22 4.77
C ALA A 41 -8.11 -8.69 6.14
N ILE A 42 -7.40 -7.55 6.16
CA ILE A 42 -6.91 -6.93 7.40
C ILE A 42 -7.83 -5.84 7.96
N ALA A 43 -8.89 -5.44 7.25
CA ALA A 43 -9.80 -4.37 7.66
C ALA A 43 -10.43 -4.63 9.05
N GLY A 44 -10.65 -5.91 9.41
CA GLY A 44 -11.15 -6.29 10.73
C GLY A 44 -10.21 -5.95 11.90
N ALA A 45 -8.91 -5.81 11.64
CA ALA A 45 -7.91 -5.35 12.61
C ALA A 45 -7.77 -3.81 12.62
N THR A 46 -8.40 -3.10 11.69
CA THR A 46 -8.33 -1.64 11.51
C THR A 46 -9.74 -1.02 11.57
N LYS A 47 -10.50 -1.30 12.64
CA LYS A 47 -11.97 -1.09 12.72
C LYS A 47 -12.50 0.33 12.45
N ASN A 48 -11.66 1.37 12.51
CA ASN A 48 -12.03 2.77 12.25
C ASN A 48 -11.14 3.44 11.19
N CYS A 49 -10.54 2.63 10.32
CA CYS A 49 -9.57 3.12 9.35
C CYS A 49 -10.26 3.50 8.04
N LYS A 50 -10.01 4.72 7.56
CA LYS A 50 -10.43 5.11 6.22
C LYS A 50 -9.50 4.47 5.19
N ILE A 51 -10.06 3.78 4.20
CA ILE A 51 -9.31 3.11 3.14
C ILE A 51 -9.40 3.94 1.87
N TYR A 52 -8.27 4.38 1.33
CA TYR A 52 -8.19 5.05 0.04
C TYR A 52 -7.43 4.24 -0.99
N CYS A 53 -7.93 4.28 -2.22
CA CYS A 53 -7.28 3.70 -3.37
C CYS A 53 -6.47 4.75 -4.14
N LEU A 54 -5.19 4.48 -4.39
CA LEU A 54 -4.26 5.36 -5.08
C LEU A 54 -3.54 4.64 -6.23
N GLU A 55 -3.54 5.25 -7.42
CA GLU A 55 -2.82 4.71 -8.59
C GLU A 55 -1.30 4.75 -8.41
N SER A 56 -0.79 5.72 -7.64
CA SER A 56 0.64 5.85 -7.36
C SER A 56 1.22 4.60 -6.69
N LEU A 57 0.39 3.78 -6.03
CA LEU A 57 0.84 2.62 -5.26
C LEU A 57 0.92 1.31 -6.05
N ARG A 58 0.73 1.34 -7.37
CA ARG A 58 0.71 0.15 -8.24
C ARG A 58 2.08 -0.54 -8.34
N GLU A 59 2.06 -1.80 -8.75
CA GLU A 59 3.29 -2.48 -9.19
C GLU A 59 3.80 -1.88 -10.50
N ILE A 60 5.09 -2.03 -10.77
CA ILE A 60 5.64 -1.65 -12.07
C ILE A 60 5.07 -2.50 -13.20
N GLY A 61 4.57 -1.87 -14.27
CA GLY A 61 4.23 -2.54 -15.51
C GLY A 61 5.48 -2.97 -16.27
N PHE A 62 5.79 -4.28 -16.33
CA PHE A 62 6.92 -4.79 -17.12
C PHE A 62 6.49 -5.16 -18.56
N GLY A 63 7.37 -4.87 -19.52
CA GLY A 63 7.18 -4.79 -20.99
C GLY A 63 6.29 -5.79 -21.75
N THR A 64 5.89 -6.93 -21.19
CA THR A 64 5.05 -7.93 -21.89
C THR A 64 3.90 -8.47 -21.05
N SER A 65 3.73 -7.99 -19.82
CA SER A 65 2.77 -8.55 -18.86
C SER A 65 1.66 -7.56 -18.58
N ASP A 66 0.46 -7.86 -19.07
CA ASP A 66 -0.75 -7.15 -18.67
C ASP A 66 -0.96 -7.36 -17.17
N ILE A 67 -0.77 -6.32 -16.36
CA ILE A 67 -1.14 -6.37 -14.95
C ILE A 67 -2.58 -5.88 -14.84
N PRO A 68 -3.55 -6.75 -14.50
CA PRO A 68 -4.95 -6.35 -14.43
C PRO A 68 -5.19 -5.36 -13.29
N SER A 69 -5.80 -4.24 -13.64
CA SER A 69 -6.27 -3.20 -12.71
C SER A 69 -7.79 -3.17 -12.67
N MET A 70 -8.32 -2.68 -11.55
CA MET A 70 -9.77 -2.51 -11.38
C MET A 70 -10.15 -1.05 -11.61
N THR A 71 -11.28 -0.87 -12.28
CA THR A 71 -11.97 0.41 -12.48
C THR A 71 -12.64 0.86 -11.19
N LYS A 72 -12.94 2.15 -11.02
CA LYS A 72 -13.77 2.71 -9.96
C LYS A 72 -15.07 1.92 -9.83
N ALA A 73 -15.75 1.67 -10.95
CA ALA A 73 -17.00 0.93 -10.98
C ALA A 73 -16.85 -0.51 -10.46
N ASP A 74 -15.78 -1.21 -10.86
CA ASP A 74 -15.52 -2.56 -10.37
C ASP A 74 -15.17 -2.57 -8.88
N ILE A 75 -14.41 -1.57 -8.39
CA ILE A 75 -14.04 -1.46 -6.98
C ILE A 75 -15.25 -1.11 -6.12
N MET A 76 -16.06 -0.14 -6.51
CA MET A 76 -17.29 0.21 -5.77
C MET A 76 -18.26 -0.97 -5.66
N ARG A 77 -18.28 -1.85 -6.67
CA ARG A 77 -19.10 -3.06 -6.67
C ARG A 77 -18.53 -4.16 -5.77
N GLU A 78 -17.23 -4.44 -5.86
CA GLU A 78 -16.59 -5.60 -5.19
C GLU A 78 -15.99 -5.28 -3.81
N PHE A 79 -15.68 -4.01 -3.56
CA PHE A 79 -14.99 -3.49 -2.38
C PHE A 79 -15.61 -2.15 -1.92
N PRO A 80 -16.90 -2.13 -1.52
CA PRO A 80 -17.64 -0.89 -1.28
C PRO A 80 -17.09 -0.02 -0.15
N ASP A 81 -16.28 -0.58 0.76
CA ASP A 81 -15.66 0.15 1.87
C ASP A 81 -14.40 0.94 1.46
N ILE A 82 -13.97 0.83 0.20
CA ILE A 82 -12.77 1.49 -0.32
C ILE A 82 -13.15 2.80 -1.03
N ASP A 83 -12.60 3.91 -0.55
CA ASP A 83 -12.76 5.23 -1.17
C ASP A 83 -11.93 5.32 -2.46
N VAL A 84 -12.61 5.52 -3.58
CA VAL A 84 -12.04 5.63 -4.93
C VAL A 84 -12.05 7.05 -5.48
N SER A 85 -12.38 8.05 -4.65
CA SER A 85 -12.44 9.47 -5.06
C SER A 85 -11.12 10.02 -5.61
N LEU A 86 -10.00 9.37 -5.26
CA LEU A 86 -8.65 9.77 -5.65
C LEU A 86 -8.12 9.04 -6.90
N LEU A 87 -8.89 8.13 -7.49
CA LEU A 87 -8.53 7.50 -8.77
C LEU A 87 -8.82 8.45 -9.93
N SER A 88 -8.03 8.37 -11.00
CA SER A 88 -8.28 9.12 -12.23
C SER A 88 -9.52 8.59 -12.96
N GLU A 89 -10.16 9.43 -13.80
CA GLU A 89 -11.27 9.02 -14.68
C GLU A 89 -10.79 8.22 -15.90
N GLN A 90 -9.49 8.29 -16.23
CA GLN A 90 -8.88 7.60 -17.35
C GLN A 90 -8.49 6.18 -16.94
N GLU A 91 -9.50 5.35 -16.74
CA GLU A 91 -9.30 4.01 -16.19
C GLU A 91 -8.96 3.00 -17.28
N SER A 92 -7.73 2.48 -17.24
CA SER A 92 -7.39 1.26 -17.97
C SER A 92 -7.59 0.04 -17.06
N LYS A 93 -8.16 -1.03 -17.62
CA LYS A 93 -8.20 -2.37 -16.98
C LYS A 93 -6.86 -3.08 -17.00
N ILE A 94 -5.89 -2.53 -17.72
CA ILE A 94 -4.56 -3.08 -17.89
C ILE A 94 -3.54 -1.99 -17.64
N LEU A 95 -2.60 -2.25 -16.74
CA LEU A 95 -1.41 -1.41 -16.63
C LEU A 95 -0.49 -1.67 -17.81
N LEU A 96 -0.21 -0.61 -18.55
CA LEU A 96 0.78 -0.63 -19.62
C LEU A 96 2.19 -0.66 -19.03
N PRO A 97 3.18 -1.13 -19.82
CA PRO A 97 4.57 -1.01 -19.45
C PRO A 97 4.96 0.42 -19.07
N GLU A 98 5.72 0.57 -17.99
CA GLU A 98 6.20 1.88 -17.53
C GLU A 98 7.73 1.90 -17.37
N SER A 99 8.32 3.10 -17.50
CA SER A 99 9.74 3.31 -17.24
C SER A 99 10.03 3.38 -15.73
N ILE A 100 11.29 3.22 -15.36
CA ILE A 100 11.74 3.40 -13.97
C ILE A 100 11.43 4.82 -13.47
N ASP A 101 11.61 5.83 -14.31
CA ASP A 101 11.30 7.23 -13.98
C ASP A 101 9.81 7.44 -13.70
N SER A 102 8.93 6.66 -14.35
CA SER A 102 7.50 6.68 -14.06
C SER A 102 7.21 6.24 -12.62
N VAL A 103 7.90 5.21 -12.13
CA VAL A 103 7.78 4.76 -10.74
C VAL A 103 8.30 5.82 -9.77
N ASP A 104 9.42 6.48 -10.07
CA ASP A 104 9.96 7.55 -9.23
C ASP A 104 9.00 8.75 -9.15
N ASN A 105 8.32 9.09 -10.25
CA ASN A 105 7.23 10.07 -10.25
C ASN A 105 6.04 9.65 -9.37
N ARG A 106 5.68 8.36 -9.36
CA ARG A 106 4.63 7.84 -8.47
C ARG A 106 5.03 7.89 -7.01
N ILE A 107 6.30 7.66 -6.68
CA ILE A 107 6.84 7.85 -5.32
C ILE A 107 6.70 9.31 -4.89
N GLN A 108 7.00 10.25 -5.79
CA GLN A 108 6.81 11.67 -5.53
C GLN A 108 5.33 12.02 -5.26
N GLN A 109 4.42 11.50 -6.08
CA GLN A 109 2.98 11.67 -5.88
C GLN A 109 2.52 11.11 -4.53
N PHE A 110 3.08 9.97 -4.10
CA PHE A 110 2.82 9.40 -2.79
C PHE A 110 3.29 10.31 -1.66
N PHE A 111 4.50 10.87 -1.71
CA PHE A 111 4.95 11.84 -0.71
C PHE A 111 4.10 13.12 -0.69
N ASN A 112 3.72 13.64 -1.87
CA ASN A 112 2.82 14.78 -1.97
C ASN A 112 1.47 14.50 -1.30
N PHE A 113 0.92 13.30 -1.47
CA PHE A 113 -0.28 12.86 -0.76
C PHE A 113 -0.05 12.78 0.76
N LEU A 114 1.05 12.17 1.21
CA LEU A 114 1.33 12.09 2.65
C LEU A 114 1.47 13.46 3.31
N LYS A 115 1.92 14.48 2.58
CA LYS A 115 1.98 15.88 3.07
C LYS A 115 0.59 16.48 3.32
N THR A 116 -0.47 15.97 2.70
CA THR A 116 -1.85 16.41 2.96
C THR A 116 -2.51 15.67 4.13
N VAL A 117 -1.89 14.60 4.61
CA VAL A 117 -2.38 13.84 5.77
C VAL A 117 -1.95 14.55 7.05
N GLU A 118 -2.82 14.60 8.06
CA GLU A 118 -2.47 15.23 9.35
C GLU A 118 -1.21 14.59 9.95
N ARG A 119 -0.29 15.46 10.41
CA ARG A 119 0.94 15.05 11.06
C ARG A 119 0.60 14.23 12.31
N ASN A 120 1.27 13.08 12.50
CA ASN A 120 1.06 12.05 13.54
C ASN A 120 0.05 10.94 13.22
N ASN A 121 -0.63 10.97 12.07
CA ASN A 121 -1.42 9.82 11.66
C ASN A 121 -0.54 8.59 11.36
N LYS A 122 -0.97 7.44 11.86
CA LYS A 122 -0.38 6.15 11.46
C LYS A 122 -1.05 5.68 10.19
N VAL A 123 -0.26 5.65 9.13
CA VAL A 123 -0.70 5.22 7.80
C VAL A 123 -0.25 3.78 7.57
N LEU A 124 -1.19 2.93 7.18
CA LEU A 124 -0.89 1.59 6.69
C LEU A 124 -0.81 1.61 5.17
N LEU A 125 0.35 1.25 4.64
CA LEU A 125 0.58 1.15 3.20
C LEU A 125 0.51 -0.31 2.77
N ILE A 126 -0.40 -0.62 1.84
CA ILE A 126 -0.42 -1.90 1.12
C ILE A 126 -0.03 -1.62 -0.33
N SER A 127 1.09 -2.18 -0.75
CA SER A 127 1.63 -1.99 -2.08
C SER A 127 2.42 -3.22 -2.52
N HIS A 128 3.26 -3.08 -3.55
CA HIS A 128 3.90 -4.16 -4.27
C HIS A 128 5.42 -4.08 -4.18
N LEU A 129 6.08 -5.17 -4.54
CA LEU A 129 7.50 -5.34 -4.27
C LEU A 129 8.35 -4.25 -4.93
N TYR A 130 8.12 -3.91 -6.20
CA TYR A 130 8.97 -2.93 -6.88
C TYR A 130 8.75 -1.52 -6.34
N PHE A 131 7.48 -1.12 -6.13
CA PHE A 131 7.16 0.16 -5.51
C PHE A 131 7.82 0.30 -4.13
N LEU A 132 7.70 -0.72 -3.28
CA LEU A 132 8.31 -0.72 -1.95
C LEU A 132 9.85 -0.69 -2.03
N LYS A 133 10.47 -1.41 -2.97
CA LYS A 133 11.92 -1.33 -3.21
C LYS A 133 12.38 0.09 -3.54
N LYS A 134 11.60 0.83 -4.33
CA LYS A 134 11.89 2.23 -4.66
C LYS A 134 11.67 3.15 -3.48
N LEU A 135 10.59 2.97 -2.72
CA LEU A 135 10.30 3.73 -1.52
C LEU A 135 11.41 3.58 -0.46
N PHE A 136 11.94 2.36 -0.32
CA PHE A 136 12.97 2.00 0.64
C PHE A 136 14.37 1.88 0.01
N LYS A 137 14.66 2.62 -1.07
CA LYS A 137 15.91 2.47 -1.86
C LYS A 137 17.22 2.53 -1.05
N GLU A 138 17.21 3.25 0.07
CA GLU A 138 18.37 3.42 0.98
C GLU A 138 18.56 2.22 1.93
N TRP A 139 17.63 1.26 1.92
CA TRP A 139 17.59 0.14 2.85
C TRP A 139 17.78 -1.18 2.10
N PRO A 140 18.46 -2.18 2.72
CA PRO A 140 18.73 -3.42 2.03
C PRO A 140 17.45 -4.20 1.72
N TRP A 141 17.32 -4.67 0.48
CA TRP A 141 16.08 -5.27 -0.04
C TRP A 141 15.61 -6.53 0.72
N TRP A 142 16.52 -7.24 1.40
CA TRP A 142 16.18 -8.40 2.23
C TRP A 142 15.43 -8.04 3.51
N TYR A 143 15.39 -6.75 3.90
CA TYR A 143 14.48 -6.27 4.95
C TYR A 143 13.02 -6.24 4.50
N ILE A 144 12.78 -6.23 3.18
CA ILE A 144 11.46 -6.15 2.55
C ILE A 144 10.98 -7.55 2.13
N SER A 145 11.86 -8.56 2.13
CA SER A 145 11.49 -9.91 1.68
C SER A 145 10.70 -10.69 2.75
N ASN A 146 9.49 -11.08 2.35
CA ASN A 146 8.52 -12.02 2.94
C ASN A 146 7.61 -11.51 4.07
N LEU A 147 6.30 -11.43 3.72
CA LEU A 147 5.09 -11.60 4.55
C LEU A 147 5.17 -11.12 6.01
N GLY A 148 5.44 -9.83 6.22
CA GLY A 148 5.44 -9.23 7.56
C GLY A 148 5.10 -7.74 7.53
N ILE A 149 4.78 -7.19 8.70
CA ILE A 149 4.53 -5.76 8.85
C ILE A 149 5.88 -5.07 9.06
N ILE A 150 6.14 -4.05 8.26
CA ILE A 150 7.31 -3.19 8.40
C ILE A 150 6.83 -1.84 8.93
N MET A 151 7.40 -1.41 10.04
CA MET A 151 7.21 -0.05 10.54
C MET A 151 8.27 0.84 9.93
N ALA A 152 7.84 1.97 9.37
CA ALA A 152 8.70 2.97 8.80
C ALA A 152 8.42 4.35 9.42
N VAL A 153 9.46 5.12 9.67
CA VAL A 153 9.34 6.55 9.97
C VAL A 153 9.75 7.32 8.72
N ILE A 154 8.89 8.21 8.28
CA ILE A 154 9.08 9.03 7.08
C ILE A 154 9.37 10.46 7.50
N ASP A 155 10.42 11.03 6.93
CA ASP A 155 10.66 12.47 6.92
C ASP A 155 9.96 13.03 5.68
N LEU A 156 8.84 13.74 5.89
CA LEU A 156 8.03 14.31 4.80
C LEU A 156 8.70 15.50 4.13
N ASP A 157 9.58 16.21 4.82
CA ASP A 157 10.28 17.37 4.27
C ASP A 157 11.43 16.92 3.35
N LYS A 158 12.09 15.81 3.72
CA LYS A 158 13.14 15.17 2.91
C LYS A 158 12.64 14.05 1.99
N GLU A 159 11.34 13.77 2.01
CA GLU A 159 10.66 12.76 1.17
C GLU A 159 11.38 11.41 1.17
N LYS A 160 11.70 10.93 2.38
CA LYS A 160 12.41 9.66 2.54
C LYS A 160 12.09 8.93 3.82
N VAL A 161 12.32 7.64 3.80
CA VAL A 161 12.24 6.77 4.98
C VAL A 161 13.53 6.90 5.77
N ILE A 162 13.42 7.35 7.03
CA ILE A 162 14.56 7.62 7.91
C ILE A 162 14.78 6.53 8.97
N GLN A 163 13.79 5.67 9.20
CA GLN A 163 13.91 4.55 10.12
C GLN A 163 13.04 3.39 9.65
N LEU A 164 13.55 2.17 9.80
CA LEU A 164 12.82 0.92 9.56
C LEU A 164 12.92 -0.01 10.77
N LYS A 165 11.80 -0.66 11.10
CA LYS A 165 11.74 -1.74 12.08
C LYS A 165 10.82 -2.85 11.56
N ARG A 166 11.34 -4.07 11.47
CA ARG A 166 10.51 -5.27 11.24
C ARG A 166 9.81 -5.64 12.54
N ILE A 167 8.51 -5.94 12.45
CA ILE A 167 7.69 -6.43 13.57
C ILE A 167 7.58 -7.94 13.45
#